data_AF-A0A5Q6RW22-F1
#
_entry.id   AF-A0A5Q6RW22-F1
#
_cell.length_a   1.000
_cell.length_b   1.000
_cell.length_c   1.000
_cell.angle_alpha   90.00
_cell.angle_beta   90.00
_cell.angle_gamma   90.00
#
_symmetry.space_group_name_H-M   'P 1'
#
loop_
_entity.id
_entity.type
_entity.pdbx_description
1 polymer ?
#
loop_
_entity_poly.entity_id
_entity_poly.type
_entity_poly.pdbx_seq_one_letter_code
_entity_poly.pdbx_strand_id
1 'polypeptide(L)' 'MSETSNASTESTRSGRTSPVTFYRQVVAELRKVVWPTRSQVANYFVVVLFFVLVMMAIVAGLDYGFGKLMFWVFA' A
#
# COMPACT_ATOMS: atom_id res chain seq x y z
N MET A 1 4.85 59.59 35.85
CA MET A 1 4.03 59.40 34.63
C MET A 1 4.47 58.08 34.02
N SER A 2 3.60 57.09 34.06
CA SER A 2 3.89 55.70 33.69
C SER A 2 3.66 55.54 32.19
N GLU A 3 4.70 55.72 31.39
CA GLU A 3 4.64 55.39 29.96
C GLU A 3 5.08 53.93 29.76
N THR A 4 4.04 53.15 29.51
CA THR A 4 4.02 51.89 28.80
C THR A 4 4.84 51.92 27.51
N SER A 5 5.80 51.00 27.35
CA SER A 5 6.20 50.49 26.02
C SER A 5 6.85 49.11 26.21
N ASN A 6 6.07 48.08 26.54
CA ASN A 6 5.75 47.00 25.61
C ASN A 6 6.71 46.85 24.41
N ALA A 7 7.97 46.50 24.68
CA ALA A 7 8.87 45.93 23.70
C ALA A 7 8.59 44.42 23.55
N SER A 8 7.44 44.08 22.98
CA SER A 8 7.22 42.76 22.37
C SER A 8 7.28 42.88 20.85
N THR A 9 8.39 43.44 20.37
CA THR A 9 8.71 43.48 18.94
C THR A 9 9.18 42.09 18.51
N GLU A 10 8.21 41.34 17.98
CA GLU A 10 8.29 40.79 16.63
C GLU A 10 9.38 39.72 16.41
N SER A 11 9.01 38.48 16.75
CA SER A 11 9.67 37.30 16.21
C SER A 11 9.23 37.11 14.76
N THR A 12 9.98 37.72 13.84
CA THR A 12 9.91 37.44 12.41
C THR A 12 10.47 36.04 12.13
N ARG A 13 9.74 34.98 12.48
CA ARG A 13 10.07 33.62 12.01
C ARG A 13 9.55 33.43 10.60
N SER A 14 10.41 33.85 9.67
CA SER A 14 10.68 33.27 8.35
C SER A 14 9.75 32.11 7.94
N GLY A 15 8.98 32.35 6.87
CA GLY A 15 8.20 31.35 6.16
C GLY A 15 9.08 30.28 5.51
N ARG A 16 9.53 29.31 6.30
CA ARG A 16 9.90 27.98 5.79
C ARG A 16 8.65 27.15 5.93
N THR A 17 8.05 26.74 4.81
CA THR A 17 7.04 25.67 4.82
C THR A 17 7.66 24.48 5.53
N SER A 18 7.32 24.31 6.80
CA SER A 18 8.02 23.36 7.63
C SER A 18 7.67 21.95 7.13
N PRO A 19 8.62 21.01 7.07
CA PRO A 19 8.34 19.60 6.79
C PRO A 19 7.23 19.03 7.69
N VAL A 20 7.09 19.60 8.90
CA VAL A 20 6.03 19.29 9.86
C VAL A 20 4.64 19.65 9.33
N THR A 21 4.49 20.76 8.59
CA THR A 21 3.22 21.16 7.97
C THR A 21 2.86 20.24 6.80
N PHE A 22 3.84 19.84 5.98
CA PHE A 22 3.67 18.87 4.89
C PHE A 22 3.23 17.49 5.41
N TYR A 23 3.85 16.97 6.47
CA TYR A 23 3.47 15.70 7.07
C TYR A 23 2.00 15.70 7.55
N ARG A 24 1.57 16.81 8.16
CA ARG A 24 0.17 16.99 8.59
C ARG A 24 -0.80 16.99 7.40
N GLN A 25 -0.42 17.58 6.27
CA GLN A 25 -1.22 17.55 5.04
C GLN A 25 -1.30 16.12 4.46
N VAL A 26 -0.18 15.39 4.41
CA VAL A 26 -0.16 13.99 3.93
C VAL A 26 -1.07 13.10 4.78
N VAL A 27 -1.01 13.19 6.11
CA VAL A 27 -1.90 12.43 6.99
C VAL A 27 -3.38 12.81 6.79
N ALA A 28 -3.67 14.10 6.57
CA ALA A 28 -5.03 14.56 6.28
C ALA A 28 -5.57 14.00 4.95
N GLU A 29 -4.71 13.86 3.93
CA GLU A 29 -5.08 13.29 2.64
C GLU A 29 -5.18 11.76 2.68
N LEU A 30 -4.27 11.09 3.39
CA LEU A 30 -4.30 9.63 3.59
C LEU A 30 -5.58 9.17 4.31
N ARG A 31 -6.17 10.01 5.17
CA ARG A 31 -7.48 9.73 5.81
C ARG A 31 -8.65 9.77 4.82
N LYS A 32 -8.49 10.39 3.65
CA LYS A 32 -9.48 10.35 2.55
C LYS A 32 -9.39 9.09 1.72
N VAL A 33 -8.31 8.31 1.86
CA VAL A 33 -8.23 7.00 1.23
C VAL A 33 -9.23 6.09 1.91
N VAL A 34 -10.27 5.73 1.17
CA VAL A 34 -11.31 4.81 1.62
C VAL A 34 -10.63 3.46 1.86
N TRP A 35 -10.41 3.13 3.13
CA TRP A 35 -9.87 1.83 3.47
C TRP A 35 -10.94 0.76 3.22
N PRO A 36 -10.61 -0.26 2.43
CA PRO A 36 -11.56 -1.30 2.09
C PRO A 36 -11.99 -2.05 3.35
N THR A 37 -13.25 -2.51 3.36
CA THR A 37 -13.77 -3.32 4.47
C THR A 37 -13.09 -4.69 4.50
N ARG A 38 -13.06 -5.33 5.67
CA ARG A 38 -12.43 -6.66 5.83
C ARG A 38 -12.99 -7.70 4.86
N SER A 39 -14.27 -7.60 4.50
CA SER A 39 -14.92 -8.49 3.53
C SER A 39 -14.44 -8.26 2.10
N GLN A 40 -14.19 -7.01 1.69
CA GLN A 40 -13.63 -6.72 0.36
C GLN A 40 -12.23 -7.31 0.21
N VAL A 41 -11.38 -7.13 1.23
CA VAL A 41 -10.03 -7.72 1.24
C VAL A 41 -10.09 -9.24 1.15
N ALA A 42 -10.97 -9.88 1.93
CA ALA A 42 -11.16 -11.32 1.88
C ALA A 42 -11.65 -11.80 0.52
N ASN A 43 -12.64 -11.14 -0.10
CA ASN A 43 -13.13 -11.52 -1.42
C ASN A 43 -12.04 -11.44 -2.49
N TYR A 44 -11.29 -10.33 -2.55
CA TYR A 44 -10.21 -10.20 -3.53
C TYR A 44 -9.12 -11.25 -3.30
N PHE A 45 -8.79 -11.53 -2.04
CA PHE A 45 -7.85 -12.59 -1.68
C PHE A 45 -8.33 -13.97 -2.14
N VAL A 46 -9.60 -14.33 -1.89
CA VAL A 46 -10.18 -15.62 -2.30
C VAL A 46 -10.17 -15.78 -3.82
N VAL A 47 -10.50 -14.73 -4.56
CA VAL A 47 -10.48 -14.76 -6.03
C VAL A 47 -9.07 -15.02 -6.55
N VAL A 48 -8.07 -14.31 -6.02
CA VAL A 48 -6.66 -14.50 -6.41
C VAL A 48 -6.16 -15.89 -6.00
N LEU A 49 -6.50 -16.36 -4.80
CA LEU A 49 -6.14 -17.69 -4.32
C LEU A 49 -6.70 -18.79 -5.24
N PHE A 50 -7.98 -18.70 -5.60
CA PHE A 50 -8.61 -19.64 -6.52
C PHE A 50 -7.91 -19.64 -7.89
N PHE A 51 -7.62 -18.45 -8.44
CA PHE A 51 -6.93 -18.34 -9.71
C PHE A 51 -5.54 -19.00 -9.69
N VAL A 52 -4.75 -18.74 -8.63
CA VAL A 52 -3.42 -19.36 -8.46
C VAL A 52 -3.52 -20.88 -8.35
N LEU A 53 -4.50 -21.41 -7.60
CA LEU A 53 -4.71 -22.85 -7.49
C LEU A 53 -5.05 -23.50 -8.84
N VAL A 54 -5.87 -22.86 -9.66
CA VAL A 54 -6.20 -23.35 -11.02
C VAL A 54 -4.95 -23.38 -11.89
N MET A 55 -4.13 -22.31 -11.87
CA MET A 55 -2.86 -22.29 -12.61
C MET A 55 -1.90 -23.37 -12.14
N MET A 56 -1.76 -23.57 -10.82
CA MET A 56 -0.95 -24.66 -10.26
C MET A 56 -1.44 -26.02 -10.71
N ALA A 57 -2.76 -26.25 -10.73
CA ALA A 57 -3.34 -27.52 -11.17
C ALA A 57 -3.07 -27.80 -12.66
N ILE A 58 -3.18 -26.78 -13.51
CA ILE A 58 -2.88 -26.89 -14.94
C ILE A 58 -1.41 -27.20 -15.15
N VAL A 59 -0.51 -26.43 -14.53
CA VAL A 59 0.94 -26.62 -14.65
C VAL A 59 1.34 -27.99 -14.13
N ALA A 60 0.89 -28.39 -12.94
CA ALA A 60 1.17 -29.71 -12.39
C ALA A 60 0.63 -30.86 -13.26
N GLY A 61 -0.54 -30.68 -13.86
CA GLY A 61 -1.11 -31.65 -14.81
C GLY A 61 -0.27 -31.78 -16.07
N LEU A 62 0.20 -30.66 -16.62
CA LEU A 62 1.12 -30.64 -17.75
C LEU A 62 2.46 -31.26 -17.40
N ASP A 63 3.07 -30.91 -16.26
CA ASP A 63 4.34 -31.47 -15.78
C ASP A 63 4.26 -32.99 -15.62
N TYR A 64 3.16 -33.50 -15.04
CA TYR A 64 2.92 -34.94 -14.91
C TYR A 64 2.73 -35.61 -16.28
N GLY A 65 1.95 -34.97 -17.17
CA GLY A 65 1.71 -35.45 -18.53
C GLY A 65 2.99 -35.53 -19.34
N PHE A 66 3.79 -34.46 -19.36
CA PHE A 66 5.07 -34.41 -20.04
C PHE A 66 6.08 -35.36 -19.41
N GLY A 67 6.15 -35.47 -18.08
CA GLY A 67 7.02 -36.43 -17.41
C GLY A 67 6.76 -37.86 -17.87
N LYS A 68 5.48 -38.26 -17.95
CA LYS A 68 5.09 -39.58 -18.45
C LYS A 68 5.41 -39.77 -19.93
N LEU A 69 5.20 -38.73 -20.75
CA LEU A 69 5.47 -38.76 -22.18
C LEU A 69 6.97 -38.88 -22.47
N MET A 70 7.81 -38.15 -21.73
CA MET A 70 9.26 -38.22 -21.83
C MET A 70 9.78 -39.59 -21.43
N PHE A 71 9.28 -40.17 -20.33
CA PHE A 71 9.64 -41.53 -19.94
C PHE A 71 9.29 -42.55 -21.04
N TRP A 72 8.15 -42.40 -21.71
CA TRP A 72 7.76 -43.29 -22.80
C TRP A 72 8.58 -43.11 -24.07
N VAL A 73 9.02 -41.89 -24.38
CA VAL A 73 9.82 -41.60 -25.58
C VAL A 73 11.30 -42.00 -25.42
N PHE A 74 11.84 -41.92 -24.21
CA PHE A 74 13.26 -42.21 -23.94
C PHE A 74 13.52 -43.58 -23.30
N ALA A 75 12.48 -44.38 -23.01
CA ALA A 75 12.59 -45.77 -22.58
C ALA A 75 12.49 -46.72 -23.79
#